data_AF-A0A954IX48-F1
#
_entry.id   AF-A0A954IX48-F1
#
_cell.length_a   1.000
_cell.length_b   1.000
_cell.length_c   1.000
_cell.angle_alpha   90.00
_cell.angle_beta   90.00
_cell.angle_gamma   90.00
#
_symmetry.space_group_name_H-M   'P 1'
#
loop_
_entity.id
_entity.type
_entity.pdbx_description
1 polymer ?
#
loop_
_entity_poly.entity_id
_entity_poly.type
_entity_poly.pdbx_seq_one_letter_code
_entity_poly.pdbx_strand_id
1 'polypeptide(L)'
;MGIIAITLSTIIGLFGTTADDIVPDLCEESVYLDPDGVPLEDANGAKQSRYCVWTSEEHAPVWADEVCCELGPDSAHCTPTNAIGGCQAIQVKRWCDFGKFDGEQVTCLQPFPSACKEIECVAPPIGTPVEPFAFLCCYGGVCYEIGLGENCGGAISYCESPYSNEDGSVGCADGE
;
A
#
# COMPACT_ATOMS: atom_id res chain seq x y z
N MET A 1 12.45 -66.33 -36.99
CA MET A 1 11.54 -65.97 -35.87
C MET A 1 12.40 -65.95 -34.61
N GLY A 2 12.58 -64.87 -33.85
CA GLY A 2 11.99 -63.55 -33.92
C GLY A 2 12.61 -62.57 -32.90
N ILE A 3 12.45 -61.29 -33.23
CA ILE A 3 12.20 -60.10 -32.38
C ILE A 3 13.37 -59.55 -31.53
N ILE A 4 13.94 -58.44 -32.05
CA ILE A 4 14.81 -57.47 -31.38
C ILE A 4 13.90 -56.49 -30.61
N ALA A 5 14.06 -56.39 -29.29
CA ALA A 5 13.38 -55.40 -28.47
C ALA A 5 14.22 -54.11 -28.41
N ILE A 6 13.71 -53.03 -29.02
CA ILE A 6 14.28 -51.68 -28.94
C ILE A 6 13.59 -50.98 -27.78
N THR A 7 14.27 -50.80 -26.64
CA THR A 7 13.77 -49.99 -25.54
C THR A 7 14.08 -48.52 -25.81
N LEU A 8 13.02 -47.77 -26.10
CA LEU A 8 13.00 -46.33 -26.30
C LEU A 8 13.12 -45.66 -24.92
N SER A 9 14.30 -45.14 -24.57
CA SER A 9 14.46 -44.34 -23.33
C SER A 9 13.97 -42.92 -23.60
N THR A 10 12.84 -42.59 -22.99
CA THR A 10 12.19 -41.28 -22.99
C THR A 10 13.10 -40.24 -22.33
N ILE A 11 13.46 -39.19 -23.07
CA ILE A 11 14.10 -38.00 -22.52
C ILE A 11 13.02 -37.24 -21.74
N ILE A 12 13.10 -37.25 -20.40
CA ILE A 12 12.31 -36.36 -19.55
C ILE A 12 12.97 -34.98 -19.64
N GLY A 13 12.39 -34.11 -20.48
CA GLY A 13 12.71 -32.70 -20.49
C GLY A 13 12.27 -32.08 -19.17
N LEU A 14 13.25 -31.66 -18.36
CA LEU A 14 13.04 -30.76 -17.24
C LEU A 14 12.65 -29.40 -17.84
N PHE A 15 11.36 -29.16 -18.07
CA PHE A 15 10.87 -27.80 -18.25
C PHE A 15 10.97 -27.15 -16.87
N GLY A 16 12.10 -26.48 -16.60
CA GLY A 16 12.12 -25.44 -15.60
C GLY A 16 11.09 -24.42 -16.05
N THR A 17 9.94 -24.39 -15.39
CA THR A 17 9.06 -23.23 -15.43
C THR A 17 9.94 -22.08 -14.98
N THR A 18 10.30 -21.19 -15.89
CA THR A 18 10.75 -19.85 -15.51
C THR A 18 9.65 -19.37 -14.58
N ALA A 19 9.95 -19.29 -13.28
CA ALA A 19 9.14 -18.47 -12.41
C ALA A 19 9.10 -17.13 -13.13
N ASP A 20 7.92 -16.70 -13.58
CA ASP A 20 7.72 -15.29 -13.86
C ASP A 20 8.32 -14.57 -12.64
N ASP A 21 9.27 -13.68 -12.90
CA ASP A 21 10.01 -12.96 -11.88
C ASP A 21 8.97 -12.06 -11.20
N ILE A 22 8.23 -12.60 -10.22
CA ILE A 22 7.18 -11.87 -9.53
C ILE A 22 7.89 -10.79 -8.74
N VAL A 23 7.79 -9.56 -9.24
CA VAL A 23 8.35 -8.39 -8.58
C VAL A 23 7.49 -8.09 -7.34
N PRO A 24 8.07 -8.09 -6.13
CA PRO A 24 7.35 -7.79 -4.90
C PRO A 24 6.66 -6.43 -4.94
N ASP A 25 5.41 -6.37 -4.48
CA ASP A 25 4.71 -5.10 -4.30
C ASP A 25 5.26 -4.33 -3.10
N LEU A 26 5.59 -3.06 -3.30
CA LEU A 26 6.20 -2.23 -2.27
C LEU A 26 5.25 -1.97 -1.09
N CYS A 27 3.97 -1.78 -1.36
CA CYS A 27 2.96 -1.44 -0.37
C CYS A 27 2.43 -2.66 0.39
N GLU A 28 2.33 -3.82 -0.26
CA GLU A 28 1.74 -5.04 0.31
C GLU A 28 2.74 -5.94 1.06
N GLU A 29 4.00 -5.99 0.63
CA GLU A 29 4.98 -6.90 1.24
C GLU A 29 5.77 -6.25 2.38
N SER A 30 5.94 -4.92 2.36
CA SER A 30 6.71 -4.19 3.36
C SER A 30 5.79 -3.46 4.34
N VAL A 31 5.16 -4.24 5.23
CA VAL A 31 4.12 -3.77 6.15
C VAL A 31 4.59 -3.70 7.60
N TYR A 32 3.92 -2.90 8.42
CA TYR A 32 4.13 -2.91 9.87
C TYR A 32 3.67 -4.24 10.46
N LEU A 33 4.39 -4.69 11.49
CA LEU A 33 4.09 -5.94 12.21
C LEU A 33 3.75 -5.63 13.67
N ASP A 34 2.89 -6.42 14.26
CA ASP A 34 2.60 -6.41 15.69
C ASP A 34 3.76 -7.05 16.51
N PRO A 35 3.68 -7.03 17.86
CA PRO A 35 4.71 -7.65 18.71
C PRO A 35 4.91 -9.16 18.51
N ASP A 36 3.93 -9.87 17.94
CA ASP A 36 4.01 -11.29 17.63
C ASP A 36 4.55 -11.56 16.20
N GLY A 37 4.83 -10.50 15.43
CA GLY A 37 5.38 -10.55 14.08
C GLY A 37 4.33 -10.75 12.99
N VAL A 38 3.05 -10.52 13.30
CA VAL A 38 1.94 -10.61 12.35
C VAL A 38 1.72 -9.25 11.68
N PRO A 39 1.45 -9.18 10.37
CA PRO A 39 1.04 -7.94 9.71
C PRO A 39 -0.07 -7.21 10.46
N LEU A 40 0.12 -5.92 10.69
CA LEU A 40 -0.95 -5.06 11.17
C LEU A 40 -1.98 -4.91 10.04
N GLU A 41 -3.13 -5.51 10.27
CA GLU A 41 -4.30 -5.47 9.42
C GLU A 41 -5.45 -4.77 10.15
N ASP A 42 -6.20 -3.97 9.41
CA ASP A 42 -7.44 -3.39 9.90
C ASP A 42 -8.60 -4.41 9.88
N ALA A 43 -9.79 -4.01 10.30
CA ALA A 43 -10.97 -4.87 10.34
C ALA A 43 -11.43 -5.37 8.94
N ASN A 44 -10.95 -4.75 7.87
CA ASN A 44 -11.22 -5.10 6.48
C ASN A 44 -10.07 -5.91 5.84
N GLY A 45 -8.99 -6.19 6.59
CA GLY A 45 -7.80 -6.88 6.09
C GLY A 45 -6.82 -5.98 5.34
N ALA A 46 -7.02 -4.65 5.36
CA ALA A 46 -6.07 -3.71 4.78
C ALA A 46 -4.83 -3.62 5.68
N LYS A 47 -3.65 -3.84 5.09
CA LYS A 47 -2.38 -3.74 5.80
C LYS A 47 -1.88 -2.30 5.85
N GLN A 48 -0.93 -2.01 6.73
CA GLN A 48 -0.24 -0.72 6.73
C GLN A 48 1.16 -0.85 6.13
N SER A 49 1.39 -0.23 4.97
CA SER A 49 2.74 -0.16 4.38
C SER A 49 3.68 0.71 5.22
N ARG A 50 4.94 0.31 5.29
CA ARG A 50 6.05 1.09 5.85
C ARG A 50 6.63 2.11 4.88
N TYR A 51 6.42 1.92 3.58
CA TYR A 51 7.12 2.67 2.53
C TYR A 51 6.19 3.51 1.66
N CYS A 52 4.93 3.12 1.54
CA CYS A 52 3.97 3.85 0.73
C CYS A 52 3.31 4.97 1.52
N VAL A 53 3.16 6.13 0.87
CA VAL A 53 2.46 7.26 1.47
C VAL A 53 0.97 7.00 1.37
N TRP A 54 0.28 7.06 2.50
CA TRP A 54 -1.16 6.84 2.54
C TRP A 54 -1.90 8.01 1.89
N THR A 55 -2.99 7.71 1.20
CA THR A 55 -3.80 8.71 0.47
C THR A 55 -5.25 8.25 0.36
N SER A 56 -6.15 9.08 -0.18
CA SER A 56 -7.50 8.62 -0.53
C SER A 56 -7.49 7.77 -1.81
N GLU A 57 -8.38 6.78 -1.86
CA GLU A 57 -8.70 6.03 -3.08
C GLU A 57 -8.99 6.94 -4.29
N GLU A 58 -9.60 8.09 -4.04
CA GLU A 58 -10.02 9.05 -5.08
C GLU A 58 -8.86 9.85 -5.67
N HIS A 59 -7.77 10.04 -4.90
CA HIS A 59 -6.62 10.87 -5.30
C HIS A 59 -5.32 10.06 -5.51
N ALA A 60 -5.43 8.73 -5.61
CA ALA A 60 -4.33 7.83 -5.90
C ALA A 60 -4.19 7.61 -7.43
N PRO A 61 -3.29 8.34 -8.13
CA PRO A 61 -3.02 8.08 -9.53
C PRO A 61 -2.41 6.69 -9.72
N VAL A 62 -2.92 5.98 -10.71
CA VAL A 62 -2.40 4.67 -11.09
C VAL A 62 -0.99 4.82 -11.66
N TRP A 63 -0.06 4.04 -11.14
CA TRP A 63 1.27 3.83 -11.72
C TRP A 63 1.30 2.49 -12.46
N ALA A 64 0.94 1.40 -11.76
CA ALA A 64 0.81 0.03 -12.25
C ALA A 64 2.03 -0.45 -13.06
N ASP A 65 3.22 -0.18 -12.54
CA ASP A 65 4.49 -0.55 -13.18
C ASP A 65 5.59 -0.75 -12.12
N GLU A 66 6.70 -1.31 -12.56
CA GLU A 66 7.89 -1.53 -11.76
C GLU A 66 8.62 -0.21 -11.48
N VAL A 67 9.14 -0.09 -10.27
CA VAL A 67 10.00 0.99 -9.80
C VAL A 67 11.30 0.42 -9.24
N CYS A 68 12.34 1.25 -9.23
CA CYS A 68 13.63 0.91 -8.65
C CYS A 68 13.81 1.66 -7.34
N CYS A 69 13.84 0.92 -6.23
CA CYS A 69 13.85 1.50 -4.90
C CYS A 69 15.15 1.23 -4.15
N GLU A 70 15.63 2.25 -3.43
CA GLU A 70 16.56 2.09 -2.32
C GLU A 70 15.74 2.04 -1.03
N LEU A 71 15.75 0.90 -0.34
CA LEU A 71 14.96 0.69 0.88
C LEU A 71 15.79 1.05 2.12
N GLY A 72 15.34 2.07 2.84
CA GLY A 72 15.82 2.43 4.17
C GLY A 72 15.03 1.69 5.26
N PRO A 73 15.34 1.97 6.55
CA PRO A 73 14.56 1.44 7.65
C PRO A 73 13.10 1.92 7.60
N ASP A 74 12.86 3.20 7.35
CA ASP A 74 11.52 3.82 7.44
C ASP A 74 11.15 4.65 6.21
N SER A 75 11.87 4.48 5.09
CA SER A 75 11.59 5.16 3.83
C SER A 75 12.02 4.33 2.64
N ALA A 76 11.42 4.59 1.48
CA ALA A 76 11.86 4.08 0.19
C ALA A 76 12.10 5.24 -0.77
N HIS A 77 13.27 5.25 -1.41
CA HIS A 77 13.58 6.19 -2.47
C HIS A 77 13.47 5.47 -3.81
N CYS A 78 12.35 5.66 -4.50
CA CYS A 78 12.03 4.96 -5.73
C CYS A 78 12.15 5.87 -6.95
N THR A 79 12.65 5.33 -8.05
CA THR A 79 12.71 6.00 -9.36
C THR A 79 12.02 5.13 -10.41
N PRO A 80 11.63 5.68 -11.57
CA PRO A 80 11.23 4.85 -12.68
C PRO A 80 12.35 3.87 -13.06
N THR A 81 11.97 2.73 -13.64
CA THR A 81 12.94 1.86 -14.30
C THR A 81 13.57 2.58 -15.50
N ASN A 82 14.75 2.12 -15.93
CA ASN A 82 15.35 2.63 -17.16
C ASN A 82 14.58 2.14 -18.41
N ALA A 83 14.98 2.59 -19.60
CA ALA A 83 14.30 2.26 -20.86
C ALA A 83 14.21 0.76 -21.23
N ILE A 84 14.92 -0.12 -20.51
CA ILE A 84 14.86 -1.57 -20.69
C ILE A 84 14.24 -2.28 -19.47
N GLY A 85 13.59 -1.55 -18.57
CA GLY A 85 12.97 -2.10 -17.36
C GLY A 85 13.99 -2.48 -16.27
N GLY A 86 15.20 -1.92 -16.29
CA GLY A 86 16.28 -2.24 -15.36
C GLY A 86 16.45 -1.23 -14.24
N CYS A 87 17.04 -1.69 -13.12
CA CYS A 87 17.43 -0.86 -11.99
C CYS A 87 18.96 -0.70 -11.89
N GLN A 88 19.41 0.30 -11.14
CA GLN A 88 20.81 0.41 -10.79
C GLN A 88 21.21 -0.73 -9.82
N ALA A 89 22.49 -1.08 -9.76
CA ALA A 89 22.98 -2.23 -9.00
C ALA A 89 22.69 -2.18 -7.48
N ILE A 90 22.45 -0.98 -6.93
CA ILE A 90 22.15 -0.76 -5.51
C ILE A 90 20.65 -0.73 -5.21
N GLN A 91 19.81 -0.69 -6.25
CA GLN A 91 18.36 -0.61 -6.13
C GLN A 91 17.73 -1.99 -6.25
N VAL A 92 16.60 -2.18 -5.58
CA VAL A 92 15.74 -3.34 -5.77
C VAL A 92 14.54 -2.97 -6.59
N LYS A 93 14.13 -3.87 -7.47
CA LYS A 93 12.90 -3.70 -8.25
C LYS A 93 11.68 -4.00 -7.38
N ARG A 94 10.64 -3.17 -7.48
CA ARG A 94 9.38 -3.31 -6.76
C ARG A 94 8.21 -2.96 -7.67
N TRP A 95 7.06 -3.58 -7.43
CA TRP A 95 5.80 -3.19 -8.07
C TRP A 95 5.17 -2.04 -7.29
N CYS A 96 4.51 -1.14 -8.01
CA CYS A 96 3.87 0.05 -7.48
C CYS A 96 2.53 0.24 -8.20
N ASP A 97 1.41 -0.13 -7.55
CA ASP A 97 0.08 0.01 -8.14
C ASP A 97 -0.32 1.48 -8.34
N PHE A 98 -0.07 2.30 -7.32
CA PHE A 98 -0.39 3.72 -7.32
C PHE A 98 0.86 4.53 -7.02
N GLY A 99 1.06 5.63 -7.75
CA GLY A 99 2.27 6.42 -7.59
C GLY A 99 2.23 7.78 -8.25
N LYS A 100 2.96 8.73 -7.65
CA LYS A 100 3.17 10.08 -8.20
C LYS A 100 4.64 10.26 -8.58
N PHE A 101 4.90 10.79 -9.77
CA PHE A 101 6.24 11.18 -10.21
C PHE A 101 6.37 12.69 -10.20
N ASP A 102 7.39 13.22 -9.52
CA ASP A 102 7.65 14.65 -9.40
C ASP A 102 8.68 15.19 -10.42
N GLY A 103 9.22 14.31 -11.27
CA GLY A 103 10.31 14.62 -12.20
C GLY A 103 11.62 13.92 -11.87
N GLU A 104 11.77 13.43 -10.64
CA GLU A 104 12.96 12.73 -10.16
C GLU A 104 12.61 11.43 -9.42
N GLN A 105 11.62 11.49 -8.52
CA GLN A 105 11.24 10.39 -7.64
C GLN A 105 9.82 9.90 -7.94
N VAL A 106 9.62 8.58 -7.83
CA VAL A 106 8.28 7.97 -7.72
C VAL A 106 7.96 7.77 -6.25
N THR A 107 6.88 8.39 -5.80
CA THR A 107 6.28 8.11 -4.49
C THR A 107 5.16 7.11 -4.69
N CYS A 108 5.35 5.88 -4.24
CA CYS A 108 4.28 4.89 -4.23
C CYS A 108 3.27 5.23 -3.14
N LEU A 109 2.00 5.05 -3.48
CA LEU A 109 0.87 5.47 -2.68
C LEU A 109 0.07 4.25 -2.24
N GLN A 110 -0.42 4.30 -1.00
CA GLN A 110 -1.36 3.32 -0.48
C GLN A 110 -2.73 3.99 -0.30
N PRO A 111 -3.70 3.72 -1.19
CA PRO A 111 -5.02 4.29 -1.06
C PRO A 111 -5.80 3.65 0.09
N PHE A 112 -6.49 4.47 0.87
CA PHE A 112 -7.47 4.06 1.86
C PHE A 112 -8.84 4.68 1.57
N PRO A 113 -9.92 4.01 1.97
CA PRO A 113 -11.28 4.53 1.81
C PRO A 113 -11.45 5.89 2.50
N SER A 114 -12.30 6.75 1.94
CA SER A 114 -12.68 8.00 2.62
C SER A 114 -13.42 7.70 3.93
N ALA A 115 -13.06 8.41 5.00
CA ALA A 115 -13.76 8.36 6.28
C ALA A 115 -15.24 8.80 6.17
N CYS A 116 -15.59 9.56 5.14
CA CYS A 116 -16.97 9.92 4.83
C CYS A 116 -17.87 8.69 4.59
N LYS A 117 -17.28 7.55 4.18
CA LYS A 117 -17.99 6.28 4.01
C LYS A 117 -18.41 5.66 5.37
N GLU A 118 -17.71 6.03 6.45
CA GLU A 118 -17.89 5.45 7.79
C GLU A 118 -18.70 6.34 8.74
N ILE A 119 -18.50 7.67 8.72
CA ILE A 119 -19.07 8.61 9.72
C ILE A 119 -19.98 9.71 9.18
N GLU A 120 -20.29 9.72 7.88
CA GLU A 120 -20.98 10.83 7.19
C GLU A 120 -20.22 12.16 7.30
N CYS A 121 -19.72 12.66 6.17
CA CYS A 121 -19.01 13.92 6.17
C CYS A 121 -19.95 15.11 6.29
N VAL A 122 -19.65 15.99 7.24
CA VAL A 122 -20.45 17.18 7.55
C VAL A 122 -19.56 18.40 7.75
N ALA A 123 -20.13 19.58 7.60
CA ALA A 123 -19.40 20.82 7.85
C ALA A 123 -18.88 20.86 9.31
N PRO A 124 -17.63 21.32 9.53
CA PRO A 124 -17.09 21.43 10.87
C PRO A 124 -17.88 22.46 11.69
N PRO A 125 -17.97 22.29 13.03
CA PRO A 125 -18.55 23.32 13.89
C PRO A 125 -17.84 24.68 13.73
N ILE A 126 -18.60 25.77 13.91
CA ILE A 126 -18.07 27.12 13.77
C ILE A 126 -16.91 27.34 14.74
N GLY A 127 -15.76 27.72 14.20
CA GLY A 127 -14.56 28.02 14.99
C GLY A 127 -13.69 26.79 15.28
N THR A 128 -14.06 25.61 14.81
CA THR A 128 -13.21 24.42 14.89
C THR A 128 -12.13 24.47 13.79
N PRO A 129 -10.84 24.32 14.14
CA PRO A 129 -9.77 24.23 13.15
C PRO A 129 -9.88 22.92 12.36
N VAL A 130 -9.53 23.00 11.07
CA VAL A 130 -9.47 21.86 10.15
C VAL A 130 -8.01 21.65 9.77
N GLU A 131 -7.55 20.41 9.86
CA GLU A 131 -6.19 20.02 9.48
C GLU A 131 -6.16 19.54 8.00
N PRO A 132 -4.99 19.49 7.33
CA PRO A 132 -4.94 19.20 5.89
C PRO A 132 -5.21 17.74 5.52
N PHE A 133 -5.00 16.80 6.46
CA PHE A 133 -5.44 15.41 6.35
C PHE A 133 -5.20 14.68 7.67
N ALA A 134 -5.87 13.55 7.87
CA ALA A 134 -5.55 12.58 8.92
C ALA A 134 -5.86 11.16 8.47
N PHE A 135 -5.14 10.23 9.07
CA PHE A 135 -5.48 8.81 9.00
C PHE A 135 -6.29 8.46 10.23
N LEU A 136 -7.43 7.85 9.98
CA LEU A 136 -8.42 7.58 11.00
C LEU A 136 -8.59 6.08 11.17
N CYS A 137 -8.79 5.69 12.42
CA CYS A 137 -9.34 4.41 12.75
C CYS A 137 -10.82 4.57 13.13
N CYS A 138 -11.69 3.94 12.35
CA CYS A 138 -13.14 4.07 12.48
C CYS A 138 -13.78 2.76 12.94
N TYR A 139 -14.58 2.82 14.00
CA TYR A 139 -15.32 1.68 14.53
C TYR A 139 -16.61 2.15 15.22
N GLY A 140 -17.74 1.53 14.88
CA GLY A 140 -19.02 1.83 15.54
C GLY A 140 -19.55 3.24 15.27
N GLY A 141 -19.23 3.83 14.11
CA GLY A 141 -19.67 5.18 13.73
C GLY A 141 -18.89 6.31 14.40
N VAL A 142 -17.72 6.01 14.97
CA VAL A 142 -16.79 7.00 15.55
C VAL A 142 -15.41 6.74 14.99
N CYS A 143 -14.66 7.81 14.71
CA CYS A 143 -13.29 7.75 14.24
C CYS A 143 -12.33 8.45 15.21
N TYR A 144 -11.09 7.97 15.25
CA TYR A 144 -9.98 8.57 16.00
C TYR A 144 -8.74 8.62 15.11
N GLU A 145 -7.86 9.59 15.32
CA GLU A 145 -6.58 9.62 14.61
C GLU A 145 -5.72 8.40 14.99
N ILE A 146 -5.03 7.83 14.00
CA ILE A 146 -4.12 6.71 14.18
C ILE A 146 -2.74 7.01 13.59
N GLY A 147 -1.69 6.64 14.32
CA GLY A 147 -0.31 6.72 13.85
C GLY A 147 0.08 5.56 12.95
N LEU A 148 1.15 5.75 12.17
CA LEU A 148 1.76 4.68 11.37
C LEU A 148 2.24 3.55 12.29
N GLY A 149 1.84 2.31 11.96
CA GLY A 149 2.23 1.13 12.73
C GLY A 149 1.48 0.97 14.05
N GLU A 150 0.43 1.75 14.29
CA GLU A 150 -0.49 1.52 15.39
C GLU A 150 -1.61 0.56 14.96
N ASN A 151 -2.15 -0.20 15.92
CA ASN A 151 -3.26 -1.12 15.65
C ASN A 151 -4.59 -0.35 15.70
N CYS A 152 -5.34 -0.38 14.61
CA CYS A 152 -6.65 0.26 14.52
C CYS A 152 -7.74 -0.55 15.25
N GLY A 153 -7.81 -1.87 15.08
CA GLY A 153 -8.93 -2.68 15.58
C GLY A 153 -10.30 -2.37 14.94
N GLY A 154 -10.42 -1.27 14.17
CA GLY A 154 -11.51 -0.90 13.28
C GLY A 154 -11.04 -0.84 11.82
N ALA A 155 -11.73 -0.07 10.98
CA ALA A 155 -11.33 0.18 9.60
C ALA A 155 -10.41 1.40 9.51
N ILE A 156 -9.32 1.30 8.76
CA ILE A 156 -8.47 2.45 8.46
C ILE A 156 -9.13 3.26 7.35
N SER A 157 -9.18 4.58 7.52
CA SER A 157 -9.77 5.50 6.55
C SER A 157 -8.95 6.78 6.44
N TYR A 158 -9.06 7.43 5.29
CA TYR A 158 -8.43 8.71 5.01
C TYR A 158 -9.44 9.84 5.14
N CYS A 159 -9.03 10.94 5.77
CA CYS A 159 -9.80 12.17 5.81
C CYS A 159 -8.96 13.33 5.29
N GLU A 160 -9.49 14.11 4.33
CA GLU A 160 -8.83 15.29 3.74
C GLU A 160 -9.01 16.56 4.54
N SER A 161 -10.00 16.58 5.43
CA SER A 161 -10.33 17.75 6.22
C SER A 161 -10.82 17.33 7.60
N PRO A 162 -9.97 16.66 8.40
CA PRO A 162 -10.32 16.22 9.74
C PRO A 162 -10.45 17.40 10.69
N TYR A 163 -11.31 17.23 11.69
CA TYR A 163 -11.45 18.15 12.81
C TYR A 163 -11.74 17.37 14.10
N SER A 164 -11.19 17.84 15.22
CA SER A 164 -11.38 17.20 16.52
C SER A 164 -12.67 17.66 17.19
N ASN A 165 -13.42 16.70 17.75
CA ASN A 165 -14.57 16.94 18.60
C ASN A 165 -14.16 17.04 20.08
N GLU A 166 -15.04 17.60 20.92
CA GLU A 166 -14.79 17.76 22.36
C GLU A 166 -14.64 16.42 23.11
N ASP A 167 -15.20 15.34 22.58
CA ASP A 167 -15.13 13.99 23.14
C ASP A 167 -13.87 13.21 22.70
N GLY A 168 -12.99 13.84 21.91
CA GLY A 168 -11.75 13.26 21.39
C GLY A 168 -11.93 12.45 20.10
N SER A 169 -13.15 12.30 19.60
CA SER A 169 -13.37 11.75 18.25
C SER A 169 -12.95 12.74 17.17
N VAL A 170 -12.72 12.22 15.96
CA VAL A 170 -12.36 13.01 14.78
C VAL A 170 -13.52 12.94 13.79
N GLY A 171 -14.07 14.11 13.46
CA GLY A 171 -14.98 14.27 12.33
C GLY A 171 -14.20 14.46 11.04
N CYS A 172 -14.86 14.21 9.91
CA CYS A 172 -14.31 14.48 8.59
C CYS A 172 -15.25 15.43 7.86
N ALA A 173 -14.71 16.55 7.37
CA ALA A 173 -15.47 17.45 6.53
C ALA A 173 -15.45 16.95 5.09
N ASP A 174 -16.58 17.11 4.40
CA ASP A 174 -16.64 16.95 2.95
C ASP A 174 -15.77 18.07 2.37
N GLY A 175 -14.71 17.70 1.66
CA GLY A 175 -13.81 18.68 1.06
C GLY A 175 -14.60 19.64 0.19
N GLU A 176 -14.51 20.94 0.46
CA GLU A 176 -15.00 21.99 -0.46
C GLU A 176 -14.04 22.17 -1.64
#